data_AF-A0A970WRB4-F1
#
_entry.id   AF-A0A970WRB4-F1
#
_cell.length_a   1.000
_cell.length_b   1.000
_cell.length_c   1.000
_cell.angle_alpha   90.00
_cell.angle_beta   90.00
_cell.angle_gamma   90.00
#
_symmetry.space_group_name_H-M   'P 1'
#
loop_
_entity.id
_entity.type
_entity.pdbx_description
1 polymer ?
#
loop_
_entity_poly.entity_id
_entity_poly.type
_entity_poly.pdbx_seq_one_letter_code
_entity_poly.pdbx_strand_id
1 'polypeptide(L)'
;MNQPTAPRESAVRRSLLLPILAVVAALAGHGTAWSEHPSARPAIRIDNGVLQVAVDSQCGQLTEFVDMKTGYDHIDPATTPGSLWQMKVLVAGKMHSLAADDAKRFSGETLPAPRKGLRLAWEDFPEGWAKGVRVEADVELPPGEPRSRWTIALCKPADVLVNEVRYPRILGVARREQERLVMPIGLGEELDDPRSYLCYGKEGKPV
;
A
#
# COMPACT_ATOMS: atom_id res chain seq x y z
N MET A 1 -50.87 23.38 -72.25
CA MET A 1 -50.89 21.90 -72.16
C MET A 1 -50.83 21.55 -70.68
N ASN A 2 -51.86 20.87 -70.19
CA ASN A 2 -52.04 20.18 -68.89
C ASN A 2 -52.22 21.02 -67.58
N GLN A 3 -53.48 21.38 -67.28
CA GLN A 3 -54.37 20.84 -66.21
C GLN A 3 -53.74 20.12 -64.96
N PRO A 4 -54.46 19.94 -63.82
CA PRO A 4 -55.19 20.90 -62.97
C PRO A 4 -55.18 20.56 -61.43
N THR A 5 -55.87 21.40 -60.63
CA THR A 5 -56.73 21.08 -59.44
C THR A 5 -56.19 20.38 -58.18
N ALA A 6 -56.48 21.03 -57.04
CA ALA A 6 -56.58 20.53 -55.65
C ALA A 6 -57.74 19.51 -55.45
N PRO A 7 -58.20 19.20 -54.22
CA PRO A 7 -57.58 18.87 -52.92
C PRO A 7 -58.04 17.45 -52.43
N ARG A 8 -57.59 16.96 -51.26
CA ARG A 8 -58.34 16.06 -50.32
C ARG A 8 -57.43 15.52 -49.19
N GLU A 9 -57.82 15.77 -47.94
CA GLU A 9 -58.42 14.82 -46.99
C GLU A 9 -57.47 13.75 -46.43
N SER A 10 -57.29 13.87 -45.12
CA SER A 10 -56.80 12.95 -44.10
C SER A 10 -57.25 11.49 -44.24
N ALA A 11 -56.34 10.55 -43.95
CA ALA A 11 -56.63 9.38 -43.12
C ALA A 11 -55.35 8.68 -42.60
N VAL A 12 -55.46 8.30 -41.33
CA VAL A 12 -54.56 7.54 -40.46
C VAL A 12 -54.25 6.12 -40.98
N ARG A 13 -53.00 5.63 -40.82
CA ARG A 13 -52.70 4.31 -40.20
C ARG A 13 -51.21 4.02 -39.99
N ARG A 14 -50.98 3.28 -38.89
CA ARG A 14 -49.75 2.88 -38.20
C ARG A 14 -48.85 1.89 -38.97
N SER A 15 -47.53 1.98 -38.77
CA SER A 15 -46.66 0.94 -38.15
C SER A 15 -45.26 0.82 -38.76
N LEU A 16 -44.25 1.02 -37.89
CA LEU A 16 -42.96 0.32 -37.68
C LEU A 16 -42.13 -0.16 -38.88
N LEU A 17 -40.84 0.26 -38.92
CA LEU A 17 -39.64 -0.61 -38.89
C LEU A 17 -38.33 0.23 -38.97
N LEU A 18 -37.44 0.03 -37.98
CA LEU A 18 -35.98 0.25 -37.99
C LEU A 18 -35.28 -0.81 -38.90
N PRO A 19 -33.93 -0.86 -39.10
CA PRO A 19 -32.82 0.09 -38.85
C PRO A 19 -31.87 0.27 -40.08
N ILE A 20 -30.84 1.12 -40.00
CA ILE A 20 -29.63 0.96 -40.84
C ILE A 20 -28.38 0.84 -39.98
N LEU A 21 -27.67 -0.23 -40.31
CA LEU A 21 -26.48 -0.84 -39.76
C LEU A 21 -25.22 -0.14 -40.30
N ALA A 22 -24.21 0.04 -39.45
CA ALA A 22 -22.82 0.02 -39.88
C ALA A 22 -21.98 -0.71 -38.83
N VAL A 23 -21.54 -1.90 -39.22
CA VAL A 23 -20.61 -2.78 -38.52
C VAL A 23 -19.19 -2.28 -38.76
N VAL A 24 -18.38 -2.17 -37.72
CA VAL A 24 -16.94 -2.41 -37.80
C VAL A 24 -16.58 -3.42 -36.71
N ALA A 25 -16.14 -4.59 -37.15
CA ALA A 25 -15.60 -5.65 -36.33
C ALA A 25 -14.07 -5.68 -36.50
N ALA A 26 -13.34 -5.71 -35.38
CA ALA A 26 -12.04 -6.37 -35.18
C ALA A 26 -11.42 -5.85 -33.87
N LEU A 27 -10.72 -6.58 -33.03
CA LEU A 27 -10.36 -7.99 -32.89
C LEU A 27 -9.80 -8.12 -31.46
N ALA A 28 -9.82 -9.32 -30.92
CA ALA A 28 -9.42 -9.67 -29.56
C ALA A 28 -8.13 -9.00 -29.05
N GLY A 29 -8.26 -8.39 -27.87
CA GLY A 29 -7.21 -8.30 -26.87
C GLY A 29 -7.95 -8.27 -25.55
N HIS A 30 -7.90 -9.37 -24.79
CA HIS A 30 -8.43 -9.42 -23.43
C HIS A 30 -7.56 -8.50 -22.56
N GLY A 31 -7.82 -7.20 -22.63
CA GLY A 31 -7.42 -6.27 -21.60
C GLY A 31 -8.22 -6.68 -20.37
N THR A 32 -7.56 -7.39 -19.46
CA THR A 32 -8.03 -7.60 -18.09
C THR A 32 -8.64 -6.29 -17.61
N ALA A 33 -9.95 -6.33 -17.39
CA ALA A 33 -10.66 -5.25 -16.74
C ALA A 33 -9.96 -5.01 -15.40
N TRP A 34 -9.29 -3.87 -15.29
CA TRP A 34 -8.78 -3.41 -14.01
C TRP A 34 -10.01 -3.20 -13.16
N SER A 35 -10.17 -4.03 -12.12
CA SER A 35 -11.15 -3.78 -11.08
C SER A 35 -10.86 -2.38 -10.55
N GLU A 36 -11.82 -1.46 -10.73
CA GLU A 36 -11.78 -0.16 -10.08
C GLU A 36 -11.88 -0.40 -8.58
N HIS A 37 -10.72 -0.46 -7.93
CA HIS A 37 -10.59 -0.58 -6.48
C HIS A 37 -11.15 0.70 -5.82
N PRO A 38 -11.90 0.57 -4.71
CA PRO A 38 -12.50 1.71 -4.03
C PRO A 38 -11.42 2.70 -3.60
N SER A 39 -11.46 3.90 -4.19
CA SER A 39 -10.58 5.07 -3.95
C SER A 39 -9.16 4.67 -3.53
N ALA A 40 -8.33 4.32 -4.52
CA ALA A 40 -6.89 4.12 -4.32
C ALA A 40 -6.32 5.32 -3.56
N ARG A 41 -5.88 5.09 -2.31
CA ARG A 41 -5.16 6.12 -1.56
C ARG A 41 -3.95 6.53 -2.39
N PRO A 42 -3.65 7.83 -2.54
CA PRO A 42 -2.51 8.24 -3.33
C PRO A 42 -1.24 7.65 -2.70
N ALA A 43 -0.43 6.95 -3.50
CA ALA A 43 0.71 6.19 -3.04
C ALA A 43 1.99 6.60 -3.78
N ILE A 44 3.12 6.53 -3.08
CA ILE A 44 4.46 6.70 -3.63
C ILE A 44 5.03 5.31 -3.87
N ARG A 45 5.41 5.02 -5.12
CA ARG A 45 5.70 3.67 -5.59
C ARG A 45 7.06 3.56 -6.25
N ILE A 46 7.75 2.46 -5.98
CA ILE A 46 8.95 2.02 -6.69
C ILE A 46 8.84 0.55 -7.04
N ASP A 47 9.51 0.15 -8.12
CA ASP A 47 9.66 -1.24 -8.55
C ASP A 47 11.11 -1.51 -8.97
N ASN A 48 11.53 -2.75 -9.20
CA ASN A 48 12.79 -3.06 -9.90
C ASN A 48 12.61 -4.11 -11.00
N GLY A 49 11.40 -4.20 -11.54
CA GLY A 49 10.97 -5.23 -12.49
C GLY A 49 10.66 -6.61 -11.88
N VAL A 50 11.05 -6.88 -10.63
CA VAL A 50 10.76 -8.17 -9.95
C VAL A 50 10.04 -8.00 -8.61
N LEU A 51 10.20 -6.86 -7.96
CA LEU A 51 9.56 -6.50 -6.69
C LEU A 51 9.03 -5.07 -6.80
N GLN A 52 7.90 -4.80 -6.15
CA GLN A 52 7.31 -3.46 -6.03
C GLN A 52 7.00 -3.15 -4.57
N VAL A 53 7.23 -1.90 -4.17
CA VAL A 53 6.89 -1.35 -2.86
C VAL A 53 6.08 -0.08 -3.08
N ALA A 54 4.99 0.08 -2.33
CA ALA A 54 4.26 1.34 -2.27
C ALA A 54 3.93 1.75 -0.83
N VAL A 55 4.03 3.05 -0.57
CA VAL A 55 3.61 3.65 0.71
C VAL A 55 2.54 4.70 0.47
N ASP A 56 1.62 4.85 1.42
CA ASP A 56 0.64 5.93 1.45
C ASP A 56 1.36 7.28 1.44
N SER A 57 0.98 8.16 0.51
CA SER A 57 1.64 9.46 0.31
C SER A 57 1.37 10.48 1.42
N GLN A 58 0.42 10.22 2.30
CA GLN A 58 0.02 11.13 3.39
C GLN A 58 0.65 10.75 4.73
N CYS A 59 0.87 9.45 4.98
CA CYS A 59 1.38 8.98 6.29
C CYS A 59 2.54 8.00 6.21
N GLY A 60 2.94 7.55 5.02
CA GLY A 60 4.05 6.62 4.84
C GLY A 60 3.76 5.19 5.29
N GLN A 61 2.49 4.82 5.46
CA GLN A 61 2.08 3.44 5.73
C GLN A 61 2.40 2.55 4.52
N LEU A 62 2.97 1.36 4.76
CA LEU A 62 3.18 0.37 3.71
C LEU A 62 1.82 -0.13 3.20
N THR A 63 1.56 0.05 1.91
CA THR A 63 0.28 -0.30 1.28
C THR A 63 0.41 -1.48 0.32
N GLU A 64 1.58 -1.66 -0.29
CA GLU A 64 1.83 -2.77 -1.20
C GLU A 64 3.27 -3.27 -1.08
N PHE A 65 3.42 -4.59 -1.16
CA PHE A 65 4.70 -5.26 -1.29
C PHE A 65 4.55 -6.45 -2.25
N VAL A 66 4.69 -6.20 -3.53
CA VAL A 66 4.25 -7.12 -4.60
C VAL A 66 5.44 -7.85 -5.22
N ASP A 67 5.36 -9.18 -5.24
CA ASP A 67 6.16 -10.02 -6.13
C ASP A 67 5.62 -9.89 -7.56
N MET A 68 6.36 -9.18 -8.41
CA MET A 68 5.93 -8.87 -9.77
C MET A 68 5.90 -10.09 -10.68
N LYS A 69 6.59 -11.18 -10.31
CA LYS A 69 6.60 -12.42 -11.09
C LYS A 69 5.30 -13.19 -10.90
N THR A 70 4.78 -13.21 -9.69
CA THR A 70 3.56 -13.96 -9.33
C THR A 70 2.31 -13.08 -9.29
N GLY A 71 2.49 -11.75 -9.21
CA GLY A 71 1.42 -10.79 -8.96
C GLY A 71 0.90 -10.83 -7.52
N TYR A 72 1.57 -11.57 -6.63
CA TYR A 72 1.16 -11.72 -5.24
C TYR A 72 1.58 -10.50 -4.43
N ASP A 73 0.61 -9.80 -3.83
CA ASP A 73 0.88 -8.79 -2.82
C ASP A 73 1.02 -9.44 -1.45
N HIS A 74 2.14 -9.18 -0.78
CA HIS A 74 2.40 -9.62 0.58
C HIS A 74 1.61 -8.82 1.62
N ILE A 75 0.95 -7.72 1.23
CA ILE A 75 0.09 -6.91 2.09
C ILE A 75 -1.38 -7.18 1.75
N ASP A 76 -2.19 -7.46 2.76
CA ASP A 76 -3.63 -7.63 2.62
C ASP A 76 -4.32 -6.25 2.58
N PRO A 77 -4.94 -5.85 1.45
CA PRO A 77 -5.61 -4.57 1.33
C PRO A 77 -6.85 -4.45 2.23
N ALA A 78 -7.40 -5.57 2.73
CA ALA A 78 -8.53 -5.57 3.66
C ALA A 78 -8.11 -5.32 5.12
N THR A 79 -6.82 -5.40 5.43
CA THR A 79 -6.33 -5.13 6.79
C THR A 79 -6.08 -3.64 6.99
N THR A 80 -6.46 -3.11 8.16
CA THR A 80 -6.09 -1.75 8.55
C THR A 80 -4.56 -1.63 8.59
N PRO A 81 -3.94 -0.79 7.74
CA PRO A 81 -2.50 -0.57 7.81
C PRO A 81 -2.16 0.07 9.16
N GLY A 82 -1.01 -0.26 9.73
CA GLY A 82 -0.51 0.44 10.91
C GLY A 82 0.87 1.03 10.67
N SER A 83 1.33 1.82 11.63
CA SER A 83 2.62 2.52 11.57
C SER A 83 3.80 1.62 11.18
N LEU A 84 4.51 2.00 10.12
CA LEU A 84 5.70 1.32 9.59
C LEU A 84 6.85 1.22 10.60
N TRP A 85 6.91 2.13 11.56
CA TRP A 85 7.84 2.08 12.69
C TRP A 85 7.15 2.45 13.99
N GLN A 86 7.74 1.99 15.09
CA GLN A 86 7.40 2.42 16.44
C GLN A 86 8.68 2.48 17.27
N MET A 87 8.78 3.44 18.18
CA MET A 87 9.85 3.50 19.15
C MET A 87 9.30 3.65 20.57
N LYS A 88 10.06 3.16 21.54
CA LYS A 88 9.91 3.50 22.95
C LYS A 88 11.12 4.30 23.39
N VAL A 89 10.87 5.37 24.11
CA VAL A 89 11.91 6.27 24.63
C VAL A 89 11.72 6.52 26.12
N LEU A 90 12.82 6.79 26.80
CA LEU A 90 12.85 7.20 28.20
C LEU A 90 13.17 8.70 28.26
N VAL A 91 12.28 9.48 28.88
CA VAL A 91 12.42 10.93 29.07
C VAL A 91 12.08 11.25 30.52
N ALA A 92 12.98 11.96 31.22
CA ALA A 92 12.81 12.31 32.64
C ALA A 92 12.37 11.11 33.51
N GLY A 93 12.90 9.92 33.24
CA GLY A 93 12.59 8.69 33.98
C GLY A 93 11.25 8.02 33.63
N LYS A 94 10.49 8.55 32.66
CA LYS A 94 9.22 7.98 32.19
C LYS A 94 9.34 7.40 30.79
N MET A 95 8.77 6.21 30.59
CA MET A 95 8.70 5.57 29.27
C MET A 95 7.58 6.20 28.45
N HIS A 96 7.88 6.53 27.19
CA HIS A 96 6.95 7.03 26.20
C HIS A 96 7.03 6.20 24.92
N SER A 97 5.94 6.19 24.14
CA SER A 97 5.88 5.57 22.83
C SER A 97 5.65 6.63 21.77
N LEU A 98 6.20 6.40 20.58
CA LEU A 98 5.98 7.23 19.39
C LEU A 98 5.97 6.33 18.16
N ALA A 99 5.11 6.62 17.20
CA ALA A 99 4.96 5.86 15.98
C ALA A 99 4.84 6.81 14.76
N ALA A 100 4.88 6.22 13.56
CA ALA A 100 4.75 6.96 12.30
C ALA A 100 3.47 7.83 12.26
N ASP A 101 2.36 7.28 12.75
CA ASP A 101 1.04 7.94 12.72
C ASP A 101 0.94 9.13 13.69
N ASP A 102 1.89 9.29 14.63
CA ASP A 102 1.94 10.44 15.54
C ASP A 102 2.56 11.68 14.89
N ALA A 103 3.21 11.54 13.71
CA ALA A 103 3.83 12.65 13.00
C ALA A 103 2.76 13.59 12.44
N LYS A 104 2.95 14.90 12.59
CA LYS A 104 2.05 15.88 11.94
C LYS A 104 2.44 16.16 10.50
N ARG A 105 3.70 15.91 10.14
CA ARG A 105 4.19 16.00 8.77
C ARG A 105 4.85 14.70 8.35
N PHE A 106 4.44 14.21 7.19
CA PHE A 106 5.12 13.16 6.44
C PHE A 106 5.54 13.71 5.09
N SER A 107 6.68 13.23 4.61
CA SER A 107 7.12 13.42 3.22
C SER A 107 7.75 12.14 2.71
N GLY A 108 7.52 11.85 1.44
CA GLY A 108 8.18 10.75 0.74
C GLY A 108 8.60 11.21 -0.65
N GLU A 109 9.76 10.76 -1.07
CA GLU A 109 10.27 11.00 -2.42
C GLU A 109 10.90 9.74 -3.00
N THR A 110 10.78 9.58 -4.31
CA THR A 110 11.47 8.52 -5.04
C THR A 110 12.92 8.93 -5.31
N LEU A 111 13.84 8.03 -5.02
CA LEU A 111 15.25 8.17 -5.34
C LEU A 111 15.49 7.62 -6.76
N PRO A 112 16.08 8.43 -7.68
CA PRO A 112 16.35 7.99 -9.04
C PRO A 112 17.51 6.98 -9.09
N ALA A 113 17.71 6.40 -10.27
CA ALA A 113 18.87 5.55 -10.55
C ALA A 113 20.20 6.25 -10.21
N PRO A 114 21.24 5.51 -9.77
CA PRO A 114 21.30 4.04 -9.66
C PRO A 114 20.64 3.48 -8.40
N ARG A 115 20.22 4.33 -7.45
CA ARG A 115 19.69 3.95 -6.14
C ARG A 115 18.16 4.00 -6.16
N LYS A 116 17.52 3.18 -7.00
CA LYS A 116 16.05 3.13 -7.14
C LYS A 116 15.44 2.80 -5.77
N GLY A 117 14.75 3.78 -5.19
CA GLY A 117 14.38 3.73 -3.78
C GLY A 117 13.34 4.76 -3.36
N LEU A 118 12.95 4.72 -2.11
CA LEU A 118 12.13 5.73 -1.43
C LEU A 118 12.96 6.34 -0.30
N ARG A 119 12.87 7.65 -0.15
CA ARG A 119 13.25 8.34 1.08
C ARG A 119 12.00 8.87 1.74
N LEU A 120 11.82 8.50 3.00
CA LEU A 120 10.64 8.79 3.80
C LEU A 120 11.08 9.60 5.03
N ALA A 121 10.32 10.63 5.40
CA ALA A 121 10.59 11.42 6.60
C ALA A 121 9.29 11.74 7.35
N TRP A 122 9.32 11.52 8.66
CA TRP A 122 8.26 11.86 9.63
C TRP A 122 8.78 12.91 10.60
N GLU A 123 8.02 14.00 10.72
CA GLU A 123 8.42 15.22 11.43
C GLU A 123 7.24 15.87 12.15
N ASP A 124 7.55 16.96 12.87
CA ASP A 124 6.58 17.81 13.57
C ASP A 124 5.69 17.03 14.55
N PHE A 125 6.28 16.08 15.29
CA PHE A 125 5.57 15.35 16.34
C PHE A 125 4.98 16.31 17.40
N PRO A 126 4.01 15.83 18.22
CA PRO A 126 3.37 16.64 19.25
C PRO A 126 4.37 17.35 20.18
N GLU A 127 3.95 18.49 20.73
CA GLU A 127 4.77 19.29 21.64
C GLU A 127 5.17 18.48 22.90
N GLY A 128 6.22 18.95 23.58
CA GLY A 128 6.83 18.26 24.71
C GLY A 128 8.12 17.55 24.30
N TRP A 129 8.34 16.34 24.81
CA TRP A 129 9.59 15.61 24.59
C TRP A 129 9.85 15.24 23.12
N ALA A 130 8.80 15.06 22.33
CA ALA A 130 8.90 14.66 20.93
C ALA A 130 9.23 15.84 20.00
N LYS A 131 9.27 17.07 20.54
CA LYS A 131 9.67 18.25 19.78
C LYS A 131 11.10 18.11 19.27
N GLY A 132 11.28 18.32 17.97
CA GLY A 132 12.59 18.18 17.31
C GLY A 132 12.99 16.73 17.02
N VAL A 133 12.12 15.74 17.26
CA VAL A 133 12.31 14.40 16.73
C VAL A 133 12.03 14.41 15.23
N ARG A 134 12.90 13.75 14.46
CA ARG A 134 12.73 13.45 13.03
C ARG A 134 13.12 12.00 12.80
N VAL A 135 12.27 11.26 12.10
CA VAL A 135 12.55 9.87 11.71
C VAL A 135 12.69 9.86 10.20
N GLU A 136 13.75 9.26 9.70
CA GLU A 136 13.96 9.05 8.28
C GLU A 136 14.06 7.56 7.99
N ALA A 137 13.54 7.14 6.84
CA ALA A 137 13.71 5.78 6.34
C ALA A 137 14.06 5.80 4.86
N ASP A 138 15.05 4.98 4.48
CA ASP A 138 15.38 4.71 3.09
C ASP A 138 14.94 3.27 2.76
N VAL A 139 14.18 3.10 1.68
CA VAL A 139 13.81 1.79 1.11
C VAL A 139 14.44 1.68 -0.27
N GLU A 140 15.22 0.63 -0.50
CA GLU A 140 15.92 0.43 -1.77
C GLU A 140 15.54 -0.91 -2.40
N LEU A 141 15.40 -0.90 -3.72
CA LEU A 141 15.19 -2.09 -4.54
C LEU A 141 16.40 -2.28 -5.46
N PRO A 142 17.37 -3.14 -5.09
CA PRO A 142 18.52 -3.43 -5.95
C PRO A 142 18.06 -3.93 -7.34
N PRO A 143 18.67 -3.47 -8.44
CA PRO A 143 18.21 -3.80 -9.79
C PRO A 143 18.19 -5.31 -10.05
N GLY A 144 17.05 -5.84 -10.52
CA GLY A 144 16.91 -7.24 -10.96
C GLY A 144 16.91 -8.29 -9.85
N GLU A 145 16.95 -7.89 -8.57
CA GLU A 145 16.93 -8.81 -7.44
C GLU A 145 15.58 -8.80 -6.71
N PRO A 146 15.01 -9.96 -6.33
CA PRO A 146 13.78 -10.02 -5.52
C PRO A 146 14.10 -9.71 -4.05
N ARG A 147 14.72 -8.55 -3.80
CA ARG A 147 15.20 -8.11 -2.49
C ARG A 147 14.84 -6.65 -2.28
N SER A 148 14.50 -6.29 -1.05
CA SER A 148 14.41 -4.91 -0.59
C SER A 148 15.37 -4.67 0.57
N ARG A 149 15.92 -3.47 0.66
CA ARG A 149 16.78 -3.03 1.78
C ARG A 149 16.09 -1.85 2.47
N TRP A 150 15.96 -1.93 3.79
CA TRP A 150 15.27 -0.95 4.60
C TRP A 150 16.24 -0.41 5.64
N THR A 151 16.41 0.91 5.68
CA THR A 151 17.24 1.61 6.67
C THR A 151 16.37 2.62 7.41
N ILE A 152 16.64 2.84 8.69
CA ILE A 152 15.99 3.87 9.51
C ILE A 152 17.06 4.69 10.24
N ALA A 153 16.83 6.00 10.31
CA ALA A 153 17.64 6.94 11.06
C ALA A 153 16.74 7.78 11.96
N LEU A 154 17.28 8.18 13.10
CA LEU A 154 16.57 8.96 14.12
C LEU A 154 17.40 10.17 14.52
N CYS A 155 16.85 11.35 14.29
CA CYS A 155 17.31 12.59 14.90
C CYS A 155 16.40 12.89 16.09
N LYS A 156 17.00 13.17 17.26
CA LYS A 156 16.26 13.38 18.50
C LYS A 156 16.99 14.38 19.39
N PRO A 157 16.29 15.02 20.34
CA PRO A 157 16.92 15.74 21.44
C PRO A 157 17.90 14.85 22.24
N ALA A 158 18.90 15.49 22.85
CA ALA A 158 19.98 14.79 23.55
C ALA A 158 19.50 14.04 24.80
N ASP A 159 18.49 14.58 25.48
CA ASP A 159 17.88 14.08 26.71
C ASP A 159 16.87 12.94 26.49
N VAL A 160 16.51 12.66 25.23
CA VAL A 160 15.64 11.53 24.87
C VAL A 160 16.49 10.26 24.74
N LEU A 161 16.29 9.26 25.58
CA LEU A 161 16.99 7.97 25.48
C LEU A 161 16.14 6.96 24.70
N VAL A 162 16.71 6.36 23.66
CA VAL A 162 16.00 5.36 22.85
C VAL A 162 16.13 4.01 23.54
N ASN A 163 14.99 3.41 23.90
CA ASN A 163 14.93 2.11 24.55
C ASN A 163 14.67 0.99 23.55
N GLU A 164 13.78 1.22 22.58
CA GLU A 164 13.38 0.21 21.60
C GLU A 164 13.02 0.89 20.29
N VAL A 165 13.43 0.29 19.16
CA VAL A 165 12.95 0.66 17.82
C VAL A 165 12.45 -0.60 17.14
N ARG A 166 11.22 -0.56 16.65
CA ARG A 166 10.59 -1.60 15.84
C ARG A 166 10.49 -1.09 14.41
N TYR A 167 11.30 -1.64 13.51
CA TYR A 167 11.30 -1.29 12.10
C TYR A 167 11.96 -2.41 11.25
N PRO A 168 11.45 -2.70 10.04
CA PRO A 168 10.12 -2.33 9.58
C PRO A 168 9.05 -3.10 10.38
N ARG A 169 7.92 -2.45 10.66
CA ARG A 169 6.71 -3.11 11.15
C ARG A 169 5.83 -3.42 9.96
N ILE A 170 5.82 -4.67 9.54
CA ILE A 170 4.96 -5.16 8.46
C ILE A 170 3.73 -5.77 9.12
N LEU A 171 2.60 -5.07 9.01
CA LEU A 171 1.30 -5.51 9.52
C LEU A 171 0.41 -5.92 8.35
N GLY A 172 -0.61 -6.74 8.61
CA GLY A 172 -1.53 -7.18 7.56
C GLY A 172 -0.85 -8.05 6.50
N VAL A 173 0.08 -8.93 6.89
CA VAL A 173 0.69 -9.87 5.96
C VAL A 173 -0.41 -10.75 5.34
N ALA A 174 -0.52 -10.72 4.03
CA ALA A 174 -1.52 -11.43 3.26
C ALA A 174 -1.48 -12.93 3.55
N ARG A 175 -2.68 -13.54 3.63
CA ARG A 175 -2.78 -14.97 3.92
C ARG A 175 -2.29 -15.81 2.75
N ARG A 176 -1.58 -16.89 3.05
CA ARG A 176 -1.26 -17.97 2.11
C ARG A 176 -1.85 -19.30 2.58
N GLU A 177 -2.10 -20.16 1.60
CA GLU A 177 -2.32 -21.57 1.91
C GLU A 177 -1.02 -22.17 2.42
N GLN A 178 -1.12 -23.05 3.42
CA GLN A 178 0.03 -23.77 3.99
C GLN A 178 1.16 -22.84 4.49
N GLU A 179 0.79 -21.73 5.15
CA GLU A 179 1.75 -20.84 5.79
C GLU A 179 2.63 -21.59 6.81
N ARG A 180 3.92 -21.30 6.73
CA ARG A 180 4.92 -21.77 7.69
C ARG A 180 5.77 -20.60 8.14
N LEU A 181 6.16 -20.60 9.41
CA LEU A 181 7.08 -19.60 9.96
C LEU A 181 8.35 -20.28 10.44
N VAL A 182 9.48 -19.84 9.90
CA VAL A 182 10.80 -20.24 10.40
C VAL A 182 11.28 -19.19 11.41
N MET A 183 11.63 -19.65 12.60
CA MET A 183 12.18 -18.82 13.67
C MET A 183 13.58 -19.31 14.05
N PRO A 184 14.58 -18.42 14.13
CA PRO A 184 15.94 -18.80 14.52
C PRO A 184 16.08 -18.92 16.04
N ILE A 185 15.23 -19.72 16.70
CA ILE A 185 15.29 -20.00 18.14
C ILE A 185 15.96 -21.36 18.33
N GLY A 186 16.94 -21.44 19.23
CA GLY A 186 17.67 -22.69 19.48
C GLY A 186 18.42 -23.18 18.23
N LEU A 187 18.08 -24.38 17.77
CA LEU A 187 18.62 -24.98 16.53
C LEU A 187 17.86 -24.54 15.26
N GLY A 188 16.85 -23.69 15.40
CA GLY A 188 15.89 -23.35 14.36
C GLY A 188 14.59 -24.11 14.60
N GLU A 189 13.47 -23.38 14.53
CA GLU A 189 12.12 -23.93 14.65
C GLU A 189 11.31 -23.56 13.41
N GLU A 190 10.46 -24.47 12.96
CA GLU A 190 9.47 -24.26 11.91
C GLU A 190 8.09 -24.52 12.50
N LEU A 191 7.19 -23.54 12.40
CA LEU A 191 5.81 -23.65 12.83
C LEU A 191 4.89 -23.81 11.63
N ASP A 192 4.15 -24.91 11.60
CA ASP A 192 2.99 -25.08 10.73
C ASP A 192 1.80 -24.28 11.31
N ASP A 193 1.09 -23.51 10.49
CA ASP A 193 0.01 -22.59 10.91
C ASP A 193 0.43 -21.55 11.97
N PRO A 194 1.38 -20.67 11.66
CA PRO A 194 1.96 -19.72 12.62
C PRO A 194 0.95 -18.72 13.19
N ARG A 195 -0.17 -18.48 12.49
CA ARG A 195 -1.21 -17.56 12.95
C ARG A 195 -1.88 -18.06 14.22
N SER A 196 -2.11 -19.37 14.34
CA SER A 196 -2.69 -19.96 15.55
C SER A 196 -1.80 -19.70 16.79
N TYR A 197 -0.48 -19.68 16.62
CA TYR A 197 0.49 -19.45 17.71
C TYR A 197 0.72 -17.97 18.01
N LEU A 198 0.77 -17.11 16.99
CA LEU A 198 1.07 -15.69 17.14
C LEU A 198 -0.14 -14.83 17.54
N CYS A 199 -1.36 -15.30 17.29
CA CYS A 199 -2.59 -14.60 17.71
C CYS A 199 -2.89 -14.74 19.21
N TYR A 200 -2.17 -15.60 19.95
CA TYR A 200 -2.22 -15.62 21.40
C TYR A 200 -1.06 -14.81 21.98
N GLY A 201 -1.37 -13.68 22.63
CA GLY A 201 -0.40 -13.02 23.49
C GLY A 201 0.07 -13.97 24.61
N LYS A 202 1.15 -13.62 25.33
CA LYS A 202 1.73 -14.39 26.45
C LYS A 202 0.76 -14.79 27.59
N GLU A 203 -0.52 -14.41 27.50
CA GLU A 203 -1.59 -14.73 28.44
C GLU A 203 -2.86 -15.32 27.79
N GLY A 204 -2.79 -15.81 26.54
CA GLY A 204 -3.96 -16.41 25.88
C GLY A 204 -5.08 -15.41 25.52
N LYS A 205 -4.77 -14.11 25.49
CA LYS A 205 -5.68 -13.08 24.98
C LYS A 205 -5.35 -12.74 23.53
N PRO A 206 -6.37 -12.51 22.68
CA PRO A 206 -6.15 -12.01 21.32
C PRO A 206 -5.49 -10.62 21.40
N VAL A 207 -4.54 -10.40 20.48
CA VAL A 207 -3.92 -9.08 20.21
C VAL A 207 -4.93 -8.18 19.53
#